data_AF-A0A959T7T6-F1
#
_entry.id   AF-A0A959T7T6-F1
#
_cell.length_a   1.000
_cell.length_b   1.000
_cell.length_c   1.000
_cell.angle_alpha   90.00
_cell.angle_beta   90.00
_cell.angle_gamma   90.00
#
_symmetry.space_group_name_H-M   'P 1'
#
loop_
_entity.id
_entity.type
_entity.pdbx_description
1 polymer ?
#
loop_
_entity_poly.entity_id
_entity_poly.type
_entity_poly.pdbx_seq_one_letter_code
_entity_poly.pdbx_strand_id
1 'polypeptide(L)' 'MSSLYDNLVNKEARLAVIGLGYVGLPIALAFARKLKVVGFDINEGRVEMMKRGEDPSDELGPEEFEGC' A
#
# COMPACT_ATOMS: atom_id res chain seq x y z
N MET A 1 23.79 -15.58 -3.78
CA MET A 1 22.85 -14.75 -4.57
C MET A 1 21.74 -14.33 -3.62
N SER A 2 21.48 -13.04 -3.43
CA SER A 2 20.33 -12.60 -2.61
C SER A 2 19.05 -12.84 -3.40
N SER A 3 18.04 -13.46 -2.79
CA SER A 3 16.77 -13.73 -3.45
C SER A 3 15.91 -12.46 -3.55
N LEU A 4 14.88 -12.46 -4.41
CA LEU A 4 13.91 -11.36 -4.44
C LEU A 4 13.24 -11.18 -3.07
N TYR A 5 12.96 -12.28 -2.37
CA TYR A 5 12.40 -12.24 -1.02
C TYR A 5 13.31 -11.48 -0.06
N ASP A 6 14.61 -11.81 -0.05
CA ASP A 6 15.60 -11.14 0.81
C ASP A 6 15.67 -9.64 0.49
N ASN A 7 15.68 -9.28 -0.79
CA ASN A 7 15.73 -7.87 -1.21
C ASN A 7 14.47 -7.09 -0.77
N LEU A 8 13.30 -7.72 -0.77
CA LEU A 8 12.06 -7.10 -0.28
C LEU A 8 12.09 -6.94 1.25
N VAL A 9 12.46 -7.98 1.97
CA VAL A 9 12.52 -7.98 3.45
C VAL A 9 13.59 -6.99 3.96
N ASN A 10 14.74 -6.93 3.29
CA ASN A 10 15.81 -5.96 3.59
C ASN A 10 15.51 -4.55 3.06
N LYS A 11 14.34 -4.33 2.44
CA LYS A 11 13.89 -3.03 1.91
C LYS A 11 14.82 -2.41 0.86
N GLU A 12 15.52 -3.26 0.11
CA GLU A 12 16.37 -2.92 -1.03
C GLU A 12 15.56 -2.90 -2.34
N ALA A 13 14.50 -3.71 -2.42
CA ALA A 13 13.48 -3.66 -3.46
C ALA A 13 12.18 -3.01 -2.93
N ARG A 14 11.30 -2.60 -3.84
CA ARG A 14 9.96 -2.08 -3.52
C ARG A 14 8.90 -2.96 -4.16
N LEU A 15 7.79 -3.15 -3.45
CA LEU A 15 6.58 -3.79 -3.97
C LEU A 15 5.65 -2.71 -4.51
N ALA A 16 5.25 -2.80 -5.78
CA ALA A 16 4.22 -1.92 -6.34
C ALA A 16 2.86 -2.62 -6.32
N VAL A 17 1.82 -1.93 -5.87
CA VAL A 17 0.43 -2.37 -5.95
C VAL A 17 -0.32 -1.44 -6.89
N ILE A 18 -0.82 -1.99 -7.99
CA ILE A 18 -1.51 -1.24 -9.06
C ILE A 18 -3.02 -1.47 -8.93
N GLY A 19 -3.77 -0.39 -8.74
CA GLY A 19 -5.18 -0.39 -8.38
C GLY A 19 -5.34 -0.44 -6.86
N LEU A 20 -5.94 0.61 -6.28
CA LEU A 20 -6.13 0.78 -4.84
C LEU A 20 -7.63 0.84 -4.49
N GLY A 21 -8.41 -0.04 -5.10
CA GLY A 21 -9.78 -0.29 -4.70
C GLY A 21 -9.87 -1.27 -3.52
N TYR A 22 -11.06 -1.84 -3.34
CA TYR A 22 -11.41 -2.78 -2.27
C TYR A 22 -10.37 -3.87 -1.97
N VAL A 23 -9.73 -4.46 -2.99
CA VAL A 23 -8.72 -5.52 -2.79
C VAL A 23 -7.31 -4.95 -2.66
N GLY A 24 -6.97 -3.98 -3.50
CA GLY A 24 -5.59 -3.51 -3.62
C GLY A 24 -5.14 -2.66 -2.44
N LEU A 25 -6.01 -1.81 -1.90
CA LEU A 25 -5.66 -0.93 -0.79
C LEU A 25 -5.35 -1.73 0.50
N PRO A 26 -6.20 -2.67 0.99
CA PRO A 26 -5.85 -3.48 2.16
C PRO A 26 -4.55 -4.26 1.98
N ILE A 27 -4.29 -4.79 0.77
CA ILE A 27 -3.05 -5.51 0.46
C ILE A 27 -1.84 -4.57 0.53
N ALA A 28 -1.95 -3.36 -0.04
CA ALA A 28 -0.88 -2.37 0.00
C ALA A 28 -0.53 -1.97 1.43
N LEU A 29 -1.53 -1.68 2.28
CA LEU A 29 -1.34 -1.33 3.68
C LEU A 29 -0.73 -2.49 4.49
N ALA A 30 -1.24 -3.71 4.30
CA ALA A 30 -0.71 -4.89 4.99
C ALA A 30 0.78 -5.14 4.70
N PHE A 31 1.20 -4.94 3.45
CA PHE A 31 2.62 -5.04 3.08
C PHE A 31 3.44 -3.83 3.51
N ALA A 32 2.88 -2.62 3.52
CA ALA A 32 3.61 -1.39 3.89
C ALA A 32 4.12 -1.43 5.33
N ARG A 33 3.37 -2.08 6.23
CA ARG A 33 3.80 -2.35 7.63
C ARG A 33 5.14 -3.11 7.73
N LYS A 34 5.58 -3.80 6.67
CA LYS A 34 6.80 -4.65 6.67
C LYS A 34 7.80 -4.28 5.57
N LEU A 35 7.32 -3.88 4.40
CA LEU A 35 8.09 -3.70 3.17
C LEU A 35 7.99 -2.26 2.68
N LYS A 36 8.89 -1.84 1.78
CA LYS A 36 8.68 -0.59 1.03
C LYS A 36 7.64 -0.84 -0.05
N VAL A 37 6.47 -0.22 0.08
CA VAL A 37 5.36 -0.33 -0.88
C VAL A 37 5.14 0.97 -1.63
N VAL A 38 4.81 0.88 -2.91
CA VAL A 38 4.31 1.98 -3.74
C VAL A 38 2.91 1.61 -4.20
N GLY A 39 1.90 2.30 -3.69
CA GLY A 39 0.53 2.22 -4.20
C GLY A 39 0.35 3.13 -5.40
N PHE A 40 -0.37 2.65 -6.41
CA PHE A 40 -0.76 3.43 -7.58
C PHE A 40 -2.23 3.20 -7.91
N ASP A 41 -2.98 4.27 -8.14
CA ASP A 41 -4.32 4.23 -8.74
C ASP A 41 -4.39 5.27 -9.85
N ILE A 42 -5.18 4.98 -10.89
CA ILE A 42 -5.38 5.92 -12.01
C ILE A 42 -6.27 7.11 -11.60
N ASN A 43 -7.10 6.93 -10.56
CA ASN A 43 -7.97 7.97 -10.06
C ASN A 43 -7.23 8.81 -9.01
N GLU A 44 -6.76 9.98 -9.41
CA GLU A 44 -6.07 10.94 -8.52
C GLU A 44 -6.90 11.30 -7.29
N GLY A 45 -8.22 11.44 -7.42
CA GLY A 45 -9.10 11.76 -6.28
C GLY A 45 -9.08 10.68 -5.20
N ARG A 46 -9.04 9.40 -5.59
CA ARG A 46 -8.89 8.28 -4.65
C ARG A 46 -7.52 8.29 -3.97
N VAL A 47 -6.46 8.60 -4.71
CA VAL A 47 -5.11 8.73 -4.15
C VAL A 47 -5.06 9.85 -3.11
N GLU A 48 -5.68 11.00 -3.37
CA GLU A 48 -5.73 12.10 -2.41
C GLU A 48 -6.56 11.76 -1.15
N MET A 49 -7.64 10.98 -1.28
CA MET A 49 -8.37 10.44 -0.12
C MET A 49 -7.46 9.54 0.74
N MET A 50 -6.76 8.59 0.13
CA MET A 50 -5.86 7.68 0.86
C MET A 50 -4.72 8.43 1.56
N LYS A 51 -4.18 9.49 0.95
CA LYS A 51 -3.17 10.35 1.59
C LYS A 51 -3.67 11.04 2.85
N ARG A 52 -5.00 11.22 3.01
CA ARG A 52 -5.64 11.73 4.22
C ARG A 52 -6.08 10.62 5.19
N GLY A 53 -5.78 9.35 4.88
CA GLY A 53 -6.23 8.20 5.67
C GLY A 53 -7.68 7.83 5.43
N GLU A 54 -8.25 8.20 4.27
CA GLU A 54 -9.63 7.88 3.89
C GLU A 54 -9.64 6.76 2.85
N ASP A 55 -10.35 5.67 3.14
CA ASP A 55 -10.57 4.58 2.17
C ASP A 55 -11.68 4.95 1.17
N PRO A 56 -11.42 4.98 -0.15
CA PRO A 56 -12.46 5.22 -1.15
C PRO A 56 -13.50 4.10 -1.29
N SER A 57 -13.30 2.92 -0.69
CA SER A 57 -14.32 1.86 -0.59
C SER A 57 -15.18 1.90 0.67
N ASP A 58 -14.84 2.73 1.66
CA ASP A 58 -15.54 2.83 2.96
C ASP A 58 -15.53 1.51 3.77
N GLU A 59 -14.44 0.74 3.65
CA GLU A 59 -14.30 -0.61 4.25
C GLU A 59 -13.20 -0.64 5.32
N LEU A 60 -12.29 0.33 5.30
CA LEU A 60 -11.20 0.49 6.27
C LEU A 60 -11.33 1.80 7.06
N GLY A 61 -11.07 1.72 8.37
CA GLY A 61 -10.95 2.91 9.21
C GLY A 61 -9.60 3.63 9.04
N PRO A 62 -9.50 4.91 9.44
CA PRO A 62 -8.25 5.69 9.37
C PRO A 62 -7.06 5.03 10.06
N GLU A 63 -7.30 4.23 11.11
CA GLU A 63 -6.28 3.48 11.85
C GLU A 63 -5.50 2.49 10.96
N GLU A 64 -6.08 2.03 9.85
CA GLU A 64 -5.41 1.10 8.94
C GLU A 64 -4.28 1.77 8.15
N PHE A 65 -4.30 3.10 8.03
CA PHE A 65 -3.25 3.88 7.38
C PHE A 65 -2.07 4.19 8.31
N GLU A 66 -2.19 3.91 9.61
CA GLU A 66 -1.12 4.14 10.57
C GLU A 66 -0.04 3.05 10.50
N GLY A 67 1.23 3.45 10.68
CA GLY A 67 2.36 2.51 10.73
C GLY A 67 2.73 1.85 9.39
N CYS A 68 2.28 2.46 8.29
CA CYS A 68 2.63 2.10 6.91
C CYS A 68 3.83 2.91 6.38
#